data_AF-A0A084WUS1-F1
#
_entry.id   AF-A0A084WUS1-F1
#
_cell.length_a   1.000
_cell.length_b   1.000
_cell.length_c   1.000
_cell.angle_alpha   90.00
_cell.angle_beta   90.00
_cell.angle_gamma   90.00
#
_symmetry.space_group_name_H-M   'P 1'
#
loop_
_entity.id
_entity.type
_entity.pdbx_description
1 polymer ?
#
loop_
_entity_poly.entity_id
_entity_poly.type
_entity_poly.pdbx_seq_one_letter_code
_entity_poly.pdbx_strand_id
1 'polypeptide(L)'
;MVQFEHTWIIEPSLLQPHCPRCEVVTGTVRWEINACLGGSQGTPGCTSCSGPFLHLVTGPSQTAMIGIREEGFDRKIYLPFEQYSLVSDEKLPLIVMDASSLSRPGRRKRRKVVCTFSMYVNISVDPTKISS
;
A
#
# COMPACT_ATOMS: atom_id res chain seq x y z
N MET A 1 -9.83 -10.79 15.75
CA MET A 1 -9.16 -9.76 14.92
C MET A 1 -7.70 -10.15 14.79
N VAL A 2 -7.16 -10.21 13.58
CA VAL A 2 -5.75 -10.54 13.32
C VAL A 2 -5.10 -9.34 12.65
N GLN A 3 -3.93 -8.94 13.15
CA GLN A 3 -3.17 -7.80 12.64
C GLN A 3 -1.93 -8.30 11.90
N PHE A 4 -1.73 -7.77 10.70
CA PHE A 4 -0.58 -7.99 9.84
C PHE A 4 0.12 -6.67 9.60
N GLU A 5 1.44 -6.67 9.69
CA GLU A 5 2.27 -5.53 9.34
C GLU A 5 3.23 -5.92 8.23
N HIS A 6 3.34 -5.06 7.22
CA HIS A 6 4.24 -5.24 6.10
C HIS A 6 5.06 -3.97 5.91
N THR A 7 6.38 -4.13 5.85
CA THR A 7 7.32 -3.05 5.57
C THR A 7 7.99 -3.33 4.23
N TRP A 8 7.97 -2.33 3.36
CA TRP A 8 8.58 -2.39 2.04
C TRP A 8 9.49 -1.20 1.79
N ILE A 9 10.70 -1.47 1.31
CA ILE A 9 11.70 -0.45 1.00
C ILE A 9 11.76 -0.27 -0.51
N ILE A 10 11.56 0.97 -0.96
CA ILE A 10 11.60 1.35 -2.36
C ILE A 10 12.93 2.05 -2.65
N GLU A 11 13.65 1.50 -3.62
CA GLU A 11 14.87 2.12 -4.13
C GLU A 11 14.54 3.08 -5.27
N PRO A 12 14.81 4.38 -5.12
CA PRO A 12 14.55 5.33 -6.18
C PRO A 12 15.52 5.12 -7.36
N SER A 13 15.00 4.68 -8.50
CA SER A 13 15.75 4.64 -9.75
C SER A 13 16.02 6.05 -10.30
N LEU A 14 17.24 6.22 -10.82
CA LEU A 14 17.69 7.43 -11.53
C LEU A 14 17.48 7.33 -13.05
N LEU A 15 17.26 6.13 -13.58
CA LEU A 15 17.33 5.87 -15.02
C LEU A 15 15.96 5.99 -15.72
N GLN A 16 14.88 5.52 -15.08
CA GLN A 16 13.51 5.61 -15.62
C GLN A 16 12.46 5.73 -14.49
N PRO A 17 11.32 6.41 -14.76
CA PRO A 17 10.13 6.29 -13.92
C PRO A 17 9.71 4.82 -13.89
N HIS A 18 9.78 4.20 -12.71
CA HIS A 18 9.27 2.86 -12.48
C HIS A 18 8.05 2.96 -11.56
N CYS A 19 7.12 2.02 -11.70
CA CYS A 19 5.95 1.91 -10.84
C CYS A 19 6.29 0.86 -9.78
N PRO A 20 6.87 1.25 -8.62
CA PRO A 20 7.18 0.27 -7.59
C PRO A 20 5.87 -0.36 -7.13
N ARG A 21 5.83 -1.70 -7.13
CA ARG A 21 4.69 -2.49 -6.65
C ARG A 21 5.17 -3.55 -5.68
N CYS A 22 4.34 -3.88 -4.71
CA CYS A 22 4.58 -4.95 -3.75
C CYS A 22 3.27 -5.70 -3.48
N GLU A 23 3.36 -7.03 -3.37
CA GLU A 23 2.24 -7.87 -2.98
C GLU A 23 2.33 -8.19 -1.49
N VAL A 24 1.23 -8.01 -0.77
CA VAL A 24 1.09 -8.34 0.65
C VAL A 24 0.07 -9.45 0.80
N VAL A 25 0.42 -10.52 1.51
CA VAL A 25 -0.47 -11.66 1.76
C VAL A 25 -0.90 -11.66 3.22
N THR A 26 -2.20 -11.61 3.48
CA THR A 26 -2.80 -11.64 4.84
C THR A 26 -3.81 -12.79 4.93
N GLY A 27 -3.37 -13.94 5.45
CA GLY A 27 -4.17 -15.17 5.42
C GLY A 27 -4.37 -15.66 3.98
N THR A 28 -5.61 -15.73 3.52
CA THR A 28 -5.97 -16.13 2.14
C THR A 28 -6.08 -14.96 1.16
N VAL A 29 -5.89 -13.72 1.63
CA VAL A 29 -6.10 -12.51 0.86
C VAL A 29 -4.78 -11.94 0.36
N ARG A 30 -4.76 -11.45 -0.89
CA ARG A 30 -3.61 -10.79 -1.51
C ARG A 30 -3.92 -9.35 -1.87
N TRP A 31 -3.01 -8.46 -1.53
CA TRP A 31 -3.12 -7.02 -1.79
C TRP A 31 -1.95 -6.56 -2.65
N GLU A 32 -2.20 -5.74 -3.67
CA GLU A 32 -1.16 -5.03 -4.42
C GLU A 32 -1.09 -3.59 -3.91
N ILE A 33 0.12 -3.16 -3.56
CA ILE A 33 0.40 -1.78 -3.16
C ILE A 33 1.31 -1.17 -4.21
N ASN A 34 0.86 -0.06 -4.80
CA ASN A 34 1.65 0.73 -5.70
C ASN A 34 2.01 2.06 -5.02
N ALA A 35 3.30 2.34 -4.93
CA ALA A 35 3.84 3.55 -4.31
C ALA A 35 4.47 4.51 -5.33
N CYS A 36 4.02 4.42 -6.59
CA CYS A 36 4.47 5.26 -7.68
C CYS A 36 4.09 6.71 -7.43
N LEU A 37 5.11 7.53 -7.18
CA LEU A 37 5.03 8.99 -7.21
C LEU A 37 5.35 9.56 -8.60
N GLY A 38 5.49 8.67 -9.59
CA GLY A 38 5.91 9.01 -10.95
C GLY A 38 4.92 9.94 -11.62
N GLY A 39 5.44 11.09 -12.03
CA GLY A 39 4.86 12.10 -12.90
C GLY A 39 6.03 13.06 -13.18
N SER A 40 6.22 13.50 -14.41
CA SER A 40 7.06 14.67 -14.68
C SER A 40 6.59 15.81 -13.78
N GLN A 41 7.50 16.68 -13.30
CA GLN A 41 7.10 17.86 -12.51
C GLN A 41 5.88 18.53 -13.16
N GLY A 42 4.73 18.54 -12.47
CA GLY A 42 3.51 19.18 -12.94
C GLY A 42 2.37 18.27 -13.45
N THR A 43 2.53 16.94 -13.53
CA THR A 43 1.40 16.03 -13.85
C THR A 43 0.98 15.16 -12.65
N PRO A 44 -0.32 15.11 -12.31
CA PRO A 44 -0.83 14.23 -11.24
C PRO A 44 -0.90 12.79 -11.76
N GLY A 45 0.06 11.97 -11.36
CA GLY A 45 0.01 10.52 -11.56
C GLY A 45 0.78 10.01 -12.78
N CYS A 46 1.24 8.76 -12.66
CA CYS A 46 2.00 8.09 -13.69
C CYS A 46 1.03 7.60 -14.77
N THR A 47 1.26 7.97 -16.03
CA THR A 47 0.42 7.54 -17.16
C THR A 47 0.33 6.02 -17.30
N SER A 48 1.30 5.27 -16.78
CA SER A 48 1.34 3.80 -16.83
C SER A 48 0.57 3.10 -15.71
N CYS A 49 0.37 3.76 -14.55
CA CYS A 49 -0.23 3.08 -13.38
C CYS A 49 -1.29 3.88 -12.63
N SER A 50 -1.60 5.09 -13.09
CA SER A 50 -2.59 6.01 -12.51
C SER A 50 -2.25 6.51 -11.10
N GLY A 51 -0.97 6.44 -10.70
CA GLY A 51 -0.49 6.91 -9.39
C GLY A 51 -0.43 5.82 -8.32
N PRO A 52 -0.34 6.21 -7.03
CA PRO A 52 -0.25 5.29 -5.92
C PRO A 52 -1.63 4.79 -5.48
N PHE A 53 -1.73 3.49 -5.23
CA PHE A 53 -2.99 2.83 -4.88
C PHE A 53 -2.77 1.60 -4.01
N LEU A 54 -3.85 1.16 -3.37
CA LEU A 54 -4.03 -0.16 -2.80
C LEU A 54 -5.10 -0.92 -3.61
N HIS A 55 -4.86 -2.19 -3.91
CA HIS A 55 -5.77 -3.02 -4.70
C HIS A 55 -5.90 -4.41 -4.08
N LEU A 56 -7.12 -4.92 -4.05
CA LEU A 56 -7.41 -6.31 -3.65
C LEU A 56 -7.21 -7.21 -4.87
N VAL A 57 -6.13 -7.99 -4.88
CA VAL A 57 -5.73 -8.86 -6.01
C VAL A 57 -6.47 -10.19 -5.98
N THR A 58 -6.65 -10.76 -4.78
CA THR A 58 -7.31 -12.05 -4.63
C THR A 58 -8.00 -12.13 -3.28
N GLY A 59 -9.27 -12.52 -3.30
CA GLY A 59 -10.11 -12.66 -2.12
C GLY A 59 -11.53 -12.15 -2.41
N PRO A 60 -12.52 -12.54 -1.59
CA PRO A 60 -13.84 -11.91 -1.66
C PRO A 60 -13.75 -10.45 -1.23
N SER A 61 -14.69 -9.63 -1.70
CA SER A 61 -14.85 -8.26 -1.19
C SER A 61 -14.97 -8.29 0.33
N GLN A 62 -14.15 -7.50 1.00
CA GLN A 62 -14.08 -7.55 2.45
C GLN A 62 -13.78 -6.18 3.04
N THR A 63 -14.17 -6.02 4.30
CA THR A 63 -13.89 -4.83 5.07
C THR A 63 -12.74 -5.10 6.03
N ALA A 64 -11.73 -4.22 6.02
CA ALA A 64 -10.56 -4.31 6.90
C ALA A 64 -10.19 -2.92 7.43
N MET A 65 -9.55 -2.90 8.60
CA MET A 65 -8.88 -1.70 9.08
C MET A 65 -7.51 -1.64 8.39
N ILE A 66 -7.24 -0.61 7.62
CA ILE A 66 -6.01 -0.51 6.81
C ILE A 66 -5.38 0.84 7.06
N GLY A 67 -4.06 0.86 7.24
CA GLY A 67 -3.28 2.09 7.31
C GLY A 67 -2.00 1.95 6.52
N ILE A 68 -1.66 2.96 5.73
CA ILE A 68 -0.43 2.99 4.93
C ILE A 68 0.25 4.32 5.20
N ARG A 69 1.54 4.29 5.51
CA ARG A 69 2.33 5.50 5.68
C ARG A 69 3.73 5.31 5.14
N GLU A 70 4.29 6.40 4.66
CA GLU A 70 5.68 6.47 4.29
C GLU A 70 6.53 7.13 5.38
N GLU A 71 7.59 6.45 5.80
CA GLU A 71 8.63 6.99 6.67
C GLU A 71 9.72 7.66 5.82
N GLY A 72 9.92 8.96 6.03
CA GLY A 72 10.88 9.79 5.29
C GLY A 72 10.46 11.25 5.14
N PHE A 73 11.33 12.05 4.51
CA PHE A 73 11.10 13.45 4.16
C PHE A 73 11.35 13.57 2.66
N ASP A 74 10.32 13.86 1.86
CA ASP A 74 10.38 14.58 0.56
C ASP A 74 9.05 14.45 -0.21
N ARG A 75 8.32 13.32 -0.11
CA ARG A 75 6.91 13.14 -0.50
C ARG A 75 6.35 11.97 0.31
N LYS A 76 5.10 12.03 0.76
CA LYS A 76 4.51 10.94 1.56
C LYS A 76 3.28 10.39 0.88
N ILE A 77 3.27 9.08 0.63
CA ILE A 77 2.01 8.35 0.44
C ILE A 77 1.38 8.05 1.81
N TYR A 78 0.07 8.15 1.87
CA TYR A 78 -0.68 7.98 3.10
C TYR A 78 -2.07 7.41 2.84
N LEU A 79 -2.50 6.50 3.71
CA LEU A 79 -3.87 6.05 3.89
C LEU A 79 -4.14 6.05 5.40
N PRO A 80 -5.10 6.83 5.90
CA PRO A 80 -5.38 6.87 7.33
C PRO A 80 -5.80 5.49 7.83
N PHE A 81 -5.47 5.19 9.09
CA PHE A 81 -5.85 3.91 9.68
C PHE A 81 -7.34 3.88 10.01
N GLU A 82 -8.14 3.49 9.02
CA GLU A 82 -9.60 3.50 9.06
C GLU A 82 -10.18 2.23 8.44
N GLN A 83 -11.51 2.11 8.49
CA GLN A 83 -12.23 0.98 7.92
C GLN A 83 -12.44 1.20 6.43
N TYR A 84 -11.91 0.29 5.60
CA TYR A 84 -12.08 0.31 4.15
C TYR A 84 -12.76 -0.95 3.66
N SER A 85 -13.75 -0.78 2.79
CA SER A 85 -14.34 -1.87 2.01
C SER A 85 -13.66 -1.90 0.66
N LEU A 86 -12.98 -3.01 0.36
CA LEU A 86 -12.28 -3.19 -0.91
C LEU A 86 -12.98 -4.27 -1.72
N VAL A 87 -13.35 -3.92 -2.95
CA VAL A 87 -13.94 -4.82 -3.93
C VAL A 87 -12.81 -5.34 -4.84
N SER A 88 -12.93 -6.58 -5.30
CA SER A 88 -12.03 -7.11 -6.33
C SER A 88 -11.99 -6.16 -7.53
N ASP A 89 -10.80 -5.96 -8.10
CA ASP A 89 -10.56 -5.09 -9.27
C ASP A 89 -10.70 -3.57 -9.03
N GLU A 90 -11.05 -3.13 -7.83
CA GLU A 90 -11.08 -1.70 -7.48
C GLU A 90 -9.78 -1.21 -6.85
N LYS A 91 -9.27 -0.08 -7.36
CA LYS A 91 -8.09 0.60 -6.82
C LYS A 91 -8.53 1.69 -5.84
N LEU A 92 -8.12 1.54 -4.59
CA LEU A 92 -8.23 2.58 -3.59
C LEU A 92 -7.03 3.54 -3.72
N PRO A 93 -7.24 4.79 -4.15
CA PRO A 93 -6.14 5.74 -4.30
C PRO A 93 -5.52 6.08 -2.93
N LEU A 94 -4.19 6.19 -2.90
CA LEU A 94 -3.47 6.68 -1.72
C LEU A 94 -3.35 8.20 -1.78
N ILE A 95 -3.42 8.85 -0.62
CA ILE A 95 -3.21 10.29 -0.49
C ILE A 95 -1.73 10.57 -0.71
N VAL A 96 -1.41 11.57 -1.54
CA VAL A 96 -0.04 12.05 -1.74
C VAL A 96 0.08 13.43 -1.10
N MET A 97 0.92 13.53 -0.07
CA MET A 97 1.27 14.80 0.55
C MET A 97 2.60 15.28 -0.03
N ASP A 98 2.57 16.41 -0.73
CA ASP A 98 3.77 17.15 -1.11
C ASP A 98 4.25 17.93 0.13
N ALA A 99 5.46 17.65 0.60
CA ALA A 99 6.16 18.57 1.49
C ALA A 99 6.69 19.70 0.61
N SER A 100 5.93 20.79 0.51
CA SER A 100 6.41 22.03 -0.10
C SER A 100 7.69 22.48 0.62
N SER A 101 8.66 22.93 -0.18
CA SER A 101 9.97 23.51 0.19
C SER A 101 11.13 22.54 0.48
N LEU A 102 11.89 22.24 -0.58
CA LEU A 102 13.35 22.34 -0.70
C LEU A 102 13.82 21.31 -1.74
N SER A 103 13.70 21.69 -3.01
CA SER A 103 14.42 21.07 -4.12
C SER A 103 15.93 21.32 -3.95
N ARG A 104 16.58 20.58 -3.06
CA ARG A 104 18.01 20.29 -3.21
C ARG A 104 18.15 19.01 -4.03
N PRO A 105 18.98 18.98 -5.08
CA PRO A 105 19.38 17.75 -5.75
C PRO A 105 20.32 16.96 -4.83
N GLY A 106 19.80 16.53 -3.69
CA GLY A 106 20.49 15.72 -2.70
C GLY A 106 19.90 14.33 -2.75
N ARG A 107 20.68 13.38 -3.28
CA ARG A 107 20.56 11.91 -3.09
C ARG A 107 19.16 11.43 -2.68
N ARG A 108 18.33 11.04 -3.65
CA ARG A 108 17.01 10.41 -3.37
C ARG A 108 17.22 9.29 -2.36
N LYS A 109 16.70 9.45 -1.13
CA LYS A 109 16.85 8.47 -0.06
C LYS A 109 15.91 7.29 -0.32
N ARG A 110 16.30 6.10 0.17
CA ARG A 110 15.41 4.92 0.20
C ARG A 110 14.12 5.30 0.92
N ARG A 111 12.97 5.00 0.31
CA ARG A 111 11.65 5.27 0.90
C ARG A 111 11.21 4.01 1.63
N LYS A 112 10.68 4.14 2.84
CA LYS A 112 10.15 3.00 3.61
C LYS A 112 8.65 3.17 3.74
N VAL A 113 7.90 2.24 3.16
CA VAL A 113 6.44 2.19 3.25
C VAL A 113 6.07 1.15 4.29
N VAL A 114 5.26 1.56 5.26
CA VAL A 114 4.73 0.68 6.30
C VAL A 114 3.23 0.57 6.10
N CYS A 115 2.75 -0.66 6.01
CA CYS A 115 1.36 -1.00 5.77
C CYS A 115 0.88 -1.88 6.92
N THR A 116 -0.24 -1.51 7.52
CA THR A 116 -0.89 -2.27 8.59
C THR A 116 -2.27 -2.69 8.11
N PHE A 117 -2.56 -3.98 8.21
CA PHE A 117 -3.84 -4.57 7.85
C PHE A 117 -4.38 -5.30 9.08
N SER A 118 -5.55 -4.90 9.57
CA SER A 118 -6.24 -5.62 10.62
C SER A 118 -7.57 -6.15 10.12
N MET A 119 -7.66 -7.47 10.08
CA MET A 119 -8.80 -8.21 9.53
C MET A 119 -9.62 -8.88 10.63
N TYR A 120 -10.93 -8.84 10.48
CA TYR A 120 -11.86 -9.62 11.29
C TYR A 120 -12.07 -10.97 10.60
N VAL A 121 -11.23 -11.94 10.95
CA VAL A 121 -11.42 -13.32 10.51
C VAL A 121 -12.25 -14.05 11.57
N ASN A 122 -13.43 -14.53 11.19
CA ASN A 122 -14.13 -15.54 11.98
C ASN A 122 -13.36 -16.85 11.81
N ILE A 123 -12.52 -17.18 12.79
CA ILE A 123 -11.89 -18.50 12.84
C ILE A 123 -12.96 -19.45 13.37
N SER A 124 -13.76 -20.01 12.46
CA SER A 124 -14.59 -21.16 12.81
C SER A 124 -13.68 -22.38 12.91
N VAL A 125 -13.36 -22.79 14.14
CA VAL A 125 -12.74 -24.08 14.35
C VAL A 125 -13.82 -25.13 14.19
N ASP A 126 -13.68 -25.98 13.18
CA ASP A 126 -14.55 -27.14 13.02
C ASP A 126 -14.29 -28.10 14.21
N PRO A 127 -15.25 -28.28 15.13
CA PRO A 127 -15.03 -29.09 16.33
C PRO A 127 -14.71 -30.54 16.00
N THR A 128 -15.05 -31.02 14.79
CA THR A 128 -14.74 -32.38 14.35
C THR A 128 -13.26 -32.63 14.06
N LYS A 129 -12.44 -31.57 13.95
CA LYS A 129 -10.99 -31.66 13.71
C LYS A 129 -10.12 -31.55 14.97
N ILE A 130 -10.72 -31.34 16.15
CA ILE A 130 -9.97 -31.22 17.43
C ILE A 130 -9.85 -32.59 18.13
N SER A 131 -10.67 -33.57 17.75
CA SER A 131 -10.77 -34.88 18.38
C SER A 131 -10.22 -36.02 17.52
N SER A 132 -8.98 -35.90 17.03
CA SER A 132 -8.24 -37.00 16.40
C SER A 132 -6.87 -37.17 17.03
#